data_AF-A0A3D2SIG3-F1
#
_entry.id   AF-A0A3D2SIG3-F1
#
_cell.length_a   1.000
_cell.length_b   1.000
_cell.length_c   1.000
_cell.angle_alpha   90.00
_cell.angle_beta   90.00
_cell.angle_gamma   90.00
#
_symmetry.space_group_name_H-M   'P 1'
#
loop_
_entity.id
_entity.type
_entity.pdbx_description
1 polymer ?
#
loop_
_entity_poly.entity_id
_entity_poly.type
_entity_poly.pdbx_seq_one_letter_code
_entity_poly.pdbx_strand_id
1 'polypeptide(L)'
;WDAERHYVDEQYQTIPFPFKEIAMPDFKIQLAWSSEQLIDYLYTWSAIKHYIQQNDTDPLNRIRALCSSDQSFQIEFPILLRVGTLG
;
A
#
# COMPACT_ATOMS: atom_id res chain seq x y z
N TRP A 1 -4.44 11.18 5.22
CA TRP A 1 -4.85 9.84 4.73
C TRP A 1 -6.36 9.81 4.63
N ASP A 2 -6.91 9.12 3.63
CA ASP A 2 -8.37 8.95 3.51
C ASP A 2 -8.93 8.09 4.64
N ALA A 3 -10.13 8.44 5.11
CA ALA A 3 -10.82 7.75 6.21
C ALA A 3 -11.09 6.26 5.90
N GLU A 4 -11.25 5.91 4.62
CA GLU A 4 -11.50 4.53 4.18
C GLU A 4 -10.32 3.57 4.40
N ARG A 5 -9.11 4.10 4.68
CA ARG A 5 -7.93 3.27 4.98
C ARG A 5 -8.04 2.55 6.33
N HIS A 6 -8.94 2.99 7.20
CA HIS A 6 -9.20 2.34 8.49
C HIS A 6 -9.48 0.84 8.35
N TYR A 7 -10.24 0.42 7.33
CA TYR A 7 -10.51 -1.00 7.10
C TYR A 7 -9.28 -1.80 6.67
N VAL A 8 -8.34 -1.17 5.97
CA VAL A 8 -7.05 -1.78 5.63
C VAL A 8 -6.18 -1.89 6.89
N ASP A 9 -6.17 -0.84 7.72
CA ASP A 9 -5.42 -0.81 8.97
C ASP A 9 -5.95 -1.88 9.96
N GLU A 10 -7.25 -2.12 9.97
CA GLU A 10 -7.92 -3.17 10.76
C GLU A 10 -7.96 -4.54 10.05
N GLN A 11 -7.26 -4.69 8.92
CA GLN A 11 -7.20 -5.93 8.15
C GLN A 11 -8.56 -6.53 7.80
N TYR A 12 -9.56 -5.67 7.59
CA TYR A 12 -10.95 -6.00 7.30
C TYR A 12 -11.65 -6.82 8.40
N GLN A 13 -11.09 -6.92 9.61
CA GLN A 13 -11.61 -7.77 10.69
C GLN A 13 -12.90 -7.21 11.32
N THR A 14 -13.09 -5.90 11.28
CA THR A 14 -14.23 -5.20 11.90
C THR A 14 -15.47 -5.10 11.01
N ILE A 15 -15.34 -5.45 9.73
CA ILE A 15 -16.48 -5.42 8.79
C ILE A 15 -17.51 -6.49 9.19
N PRO A 16 -18.82 -6.21 9.19
CA PRO A 16 -19.81 -7.27 9.37
C PRO A 16 -19.69 -8.32 8.25
N PHE A 17 -19.44 -9.58 8.62
CA PHE A 17 -19.21 -10.68 7.66
C PHE A 17 -20.06 -11.89 8.04
N PRO A 18 -21.30 -12.00 7.51
CA PRO A 18 -22.26 -13.02 7.92
C PRO A 18 -22.03 -14.38 7.21
N PHE A 19 -20.77 -14.75 6.99
CA PHE A 19 -20.38 -16.02 6.39
C PHE A 19 -19.54 -16.84 7.37
N LYS A 20 -19.54 -18.16 7.19
CA LYS A 20 -18.62 -19.02 7.95
C LYS A 20 -17.21 -18.79 7.44
N GLU A 21 -16.37 -18.16 8.27
CA GLU A 21 -15.00 -17.81 7.91
C GLU A 21 -14.12 -19.05 7.68
N ILE A 22 -13.19 -18.92 6.73
CA ILE A 22 -12.18 -19.92 6.38
C ILE A 22 -10.81 -19.32 6.69
N ALA A 23 -9.97 -20.07 7.40
CA ALA A 23 -8.59 -19.70 7.63
C ALA A 23 -7.82 -19.72 6.30
N MET A 24 -7.18 -18.59 5.97
CA MET A 24 -6.33 -18.45 4.79
C MET A 24 -4.87 -18.36 5.22
N PRO A 25 -3.93 -18.88 4.42
CA PRO A 25 -2.51 -18.61 4.65
C PRO A 25 -2.20 -17.13 4.35
N ASP A 26 -1.09 -16.65 4.88
CA ASP A 26 -0.61 -15.31 4.59
C ASP A 26 -0.10 -15.22 3.14
N PHE A 27 -0.58 -14.22 2.42
CA PHE A 27 -0.13 -13.94 1.06
C PHE A 27 0.57 -12.58 1.01
N LYS A 28 1.60 -12.50 0.18
CA LYS A 28 2.28 -11.24 -0.12
C LYS A 28 2.70 -11.17 -1.57
N ILE A 29 2.67 -9.97 -2.11
CA ILE A 29 3.33 -9.63 -3.38
C ILE A 29 4.78 -9.30 -3.04
N GLN A 30 5.73 -9.89 -3.76
CA GLN A 30 7.16 -9.61 -3.62
C GLN A 30 7.70 -9.11 -4.94
N LEU A 31 8.36 -7.94 -4.92
CA LEU A 31 8.86 -7.26 -6.11
C LEU A 31 10.27 -6.75 -5.86
N ALA A 32 11.10 -6.80 -6.90
CA ALA A 32 12.37 -6.10 -6.94
C ALA A 32 12.19 -4.84 -7.80
N TRP A 33 12.24 -3.67 -7.19
CA TRP A 33 12.05 -2.39 -7.88
C TRP A 33 13.32 -1.56 -7.88
N SER A 34 13.55 -0.80 -8.96
CA SER A 34 14.50 0.29 -8.94
C SER A 34 13.98 1.45 -8.07
N SER A 35 14.87 2.37 -7.71
CA SER A 35 14.48 3.63 -7.06
C SER A 35 13.42 4.39 -7.85
N GLU A 36 13.56 4.48 -9.18
CA GLU A 36 12.58 5.14 -10.06
C GLU A 36 11.21 4.47 -10.00
N GLN A 37 11.14 3.13 -10.10
CA GLN A 37 9.88 2.39 -10.02
C GLN A 37 9.17 2.58 -8.68
N LEU A 38 9.92 2.62 -7.57
CA LEU A 38 9.37 2.89 -6.25
C LEU A 38 8.78 4.32 -6.18
N ILE A 39 9.50 5.31 -6.70
CA ILE A 39 9.05 6.70 -6.71
C ILE A 39 7.79 6.86 -7.58
N ASP A 40 7.76 6.26 -8.77
CA ASP A 40 6.60 6.28 -9.66
C ASP A 40 5.37 5.65 -9.00
N TYR A 41 5.56 4.53 -8.28
CA TYR A 41 4.50 3.93 -7.49
C TYR A 41 3.99 4.87 -6.38
N LEU A 42 4.87 5.55 -5.65
CA LEU A 42 4.46 6.49 -4.60
C LEU A 42 3.66 7.68 -5.15
N TYR A 43 3.92 8.14 -6.38
CA TYR A 43 3.07 9.17 -7.02
C TYR A 43 1.63 8.71 -7.27
N THR A 44 1.36 7.40 -7.25
CA THR A 44 -0.02 6.90 -7.37
C THR A 44 -0.82 7.08 -6.07
N TRP A 45 -0.16 7.29 -4.93
CA TRP A 45 -0.83 7.44 -3.63
C TRP A 45 -1.60 8.76 -3.53
N SER A 46 -2.88 8.67 -3.16
CA SER A 46 -3.74 9.86 -2.99
C SER A 46 -3.18 10.85 -1.97
N ALA A 47 -2.53 10.37 -0.91
CA ALA A 47 -1.90 11.21 0.10
C ALA A 47 -0.78 12.10 -0.49
N ILE A 48 0.03 11.58 -1.41
CA ILE A 48 1.07 12.37 -2.08
C ILE A 48 0.43 13.42 -2.99
N LYS A 49 -0.59 13.04 -3.76
CA LYS A 49 -1.33 13.97 -4.63
C LYS A 49 -1.95 15.12 -3.83
N HIS A 50 -2.64 14.81 -2.72
CA HIS A 50 -3.24 15.80 -1.84
C HIS A 50 -2.19 16.70 -1.19
N TYR A 51 -1.05 16.14 -0.77
CA TYR A 51 0.04 16.93 -0.21
C TYR A 51 0.58 17.96 -1.20
N ILE A 52 0.85 17.53 -2.44
CA ILE A 52 1.35 18.42 -3.51
C ILE A 52 0.33 19.52 -3.79
N GLN A 53 -0.96 19.19 -3.89
CA GLN A 53 -2.03 20.17 -4.11
C GLN A 53 -2.14 21.21 -2.99
N GLN A 54 -1.89 20.84 -1.74
CA GLN A 54 -2.02 21.72 -0.58
C GLN A 54 -0.76 22.58 -0.33
N ASN A 55 0.42 22.07 -0.66
CA ASN A 55 1.70 22.67 -0.24
C ASN A 55 2.55 23.19 -1.41
N ASP A 56 2.10 22.99 -2.65
CA ASP A 56 2.81 23.33 -3.90
C ASP A 56 4.26 22.84 -3.92
N THR A 57 4.51 21.74 -3.22
CA THR A 57 5.84 21.14 -3.04
C THR A 57 5.74 19.64 -3.18
N ASP A 58 6.69 19.07 -3.93
CA ASP A 58 6.79 17.64 -4.13
C ASP A 58 7.62 17.00 -2.99
N PRO A 59 6.98 16.23 -2.09
CA PRO A 59 7.67 15.59 -0.97
C PRO A 59 8.61 14.47 -1.43
N LEU A 60 8.38 13.88 -2.62
CA LEU A 60 9.18 12.79 -3.15
C LEU A 60 10.55 13.24 -3.67
N ASN A 61 10.75 14.55 -3.91
CA ASN A 61 12.06 15.07 -4.31
C ASN A 61 13.16 14.78 -3.28
N ARG A 62 12.83 14.86 -1.98
CA ARG A 62 13.79 14.52 -0.91
C ARG A 62 14.13 13.04 -0.92
N ILE A 63 13.16 12.17 -1.21
CA ILE A 63 13.36 10.73 -1.29
C ILE A 63 14.21 10.39 -2.52
N ARG A 64 13.90 11.00 -3.67
CA ARG A 64 14.65 10.83 -4.91
C ARG A 64 16.12 11.19 -4.73
N ALA A 65 16.43 12.27 -4.00
CA ALA A 65 17.81 12.69 -3.71
C ALA A 65 18.59 11.70 -2.82
N LEU A 66 17.90 10.85 -2.07
CA LEU A 66 18.52 9.82 -1.21
C LEU A 66 18.73 8.49 -1.93
N CYS A 67 18.16 8.31 -3.12
CA CYS A 67 18.27 7.07 -3.87
C CYS A 67 19.33 7.16 -4.96
N SER A 68 20.22 6.17 -5.02
CA SER A 68 21.11 6.00 -6.17
C SER A 68 20.37 5.40 -7.36
N SER A 69 20.84 5.65 -8.59
CA SER A 69 20.26 5.09 -9.83
C SER A 69 20.30 3.57 -9.86
N ASP A 70 21.34 2.98 -9.27
CA ASP A 70 21.61 1.54 -9.33
C ASP A 70 21.01 0.79 -8.12
N GLN A 71 20.28 1.49 -7.27
CA GLN A 71 19.69 0.92 -6.07
C GLN A 71 18.42 0.14 -6.41
N SER A 72 18.37 -1.12 -5.94
CA SER A 72 17.18 -1.95 -6.00
C SER A 72 16.63 -2.22 -4.60
N PHE A 73 15.30 -2.22 -4.49
CA PHE A 73 14.56 -2.47 -3.27
C PHE A 73 13.74 -3.75 -3.41
N GLN A 74 13.81 -4.61 -2.39
CA GLN A 74 12.85 -5.69 -2.22
C GLN A 74 11.63 -5.13 -1.51
N ILE A 75 10.51 -5.07 -2.21
CA ILE A 75 9.25 -4.52 -1.72
C ILE A 75 8.28 -5.67 -1.49
N GLU A 76 7.62 -5.64 -0.33
CA GLU A 76 6.58 -6.60 0.03
C GLU A 76 5.26 -5.87 0.29
N PHE A 77 4.17 -6.35 -0.31
CA PHE A 77 2.82 -5.90 -0.01
C PHE A 77 2.00 -7.06 0.56
N PRO A 78 1.51 -6.97 1.82
CA PRO A 78 0.64 -7.99 2.37
C PRO A 78 -0.71 -7.97 1.64
N ILE A 79 -1.24 -9.14 1.32
CA ILE A 79 -2.59 -9.30 0.80
C ILE A 79 -3.48 -9.68 1.98
N LEU A 80 -4.39 -8.78 2.33
CA LEU A 80 -5.34 -8.98 3.42
C LEU A 80 -6.59 -9.66 2.86
N LEU A 81 -6.95 -10.81 3.41
CA LEU A 81 -8.08 -11.62 2.96
C LEU A 81 -9.04 -11.89 4.10
N ARG A 82 -10.33 -11.83 3.80
CA ARG A 82 -11.39 -12.37 4.64
C ARG A 82 -12.33 -13.18 3.76
N VAL A 83 -12.34 -14.50 3.96
CA VAL A 83 -13.00 -15.46 3.07
C VAL A 83 -13.97 -16.29 3.89
N GLY A 84 -15.14 -16.58 3.33
CA GLY A 84 -16.12 -17.45 3.94
C GLY A 84 -16.94 -18.21 2.91
N THR A 85 -17.61 -19.28 3.35
CA THR A 85 -18.53 -20.06 2.52
C THR A 85 -19.98 -19.67 2.79
N LEU A 86 -20.80 -19.64 1.74
CA LEU A 86 -22.26 -19.73 1.88
C LEU A 86 -22.63 -21.19 2.19
N GLY A 87 -23.37 -21.37 3.28
CA GLY A 87 -23.93 -22.67 3.67
C GLY A 87 -25.17 -23.03 2.85
#